data_AF-A0A3A4JKZ1-F1
#
_entry.id   AF-A0A3A4JKZ1-F1
#
_cell.length_a   1.000
_cell.length_b   1.000
_cell.length_c   1.000
_cell.angle_alpha   90.00
_cell.angle_beta   90.00
_cell.angle_gamma   90.00
#
_symmetry.space_group_name_H-M   'P 1'
#
loop_
_entity.id
_entity.type
_entity.pdbx_description
1 polymer ?
#
loop_
_entity_poly.entity_id
_entity_poly.type
_entity_poly.pdbx_seq_one_letter_code
_entity_poly.pdbx_strand_id
1 'polypeptide(L)'
;MTSPYNSVSVNPAVYYGAAQKLISLTEEINTAVGRDLLPWPSYPGMGGDYPAVRAWNTACHKLAGAVRTAIVAYAGALAHFGDVLNICGYNWGTAEYNATIGAKGAPPALPPRAAVTPMGDAGFPPMPDPKGDNGAGLVIRGAGTVETWEGAPNGRADALDAAATAWTAFSRSHELDNAATILRGIRDSFEVIHAPEVPDIKEALDVLAGGADGIRDGAAMLATELRNHHDGLLDARQRLSATAPAAFTRHPGAVSTTVDNTVVRVSVDAELSGDDVRAAYSHFTTAASNTSLFDYLAHCADRDGFRGVVGADVLKYVPQLRALKELPLTTVSGDPRANVDSLERRDNDGKPVSTMDVIATWEAPQAALTAVDPNALDKYGPLVKNWAMLAVKYGNEAGVDPRMVLAMALQEGAPLRTGYPRDGVTLPQALSDPGSFHPDPKGPQAGVMYDELRLNSGRLGASKHGRPIFNYDGPGNSIGLTNMKEDPFNEIATRYQDKFSGQSWSDLAGNDDLAMKAAAYNLKMLNEEAASHAESRVKAGQPLDQFLGSGYNAGGLVGRSEQVARGVDSFRDGSDGGNNEVEHGRSSVSLVALANQILCGSGAYR
;
A
#
# COMPACT_ATOMS: atom_id res chain seq x y z
N MET A 1 -26.33 -26.36 -32.70
CA MET A 1 -26.41 -25.39 -31.58
C MET A 1 -25.73 -24.12 -32.05
N THR A 2 -26.51 -23.11 -32.42
CA THR A 2 -25.99 -21.77 -32.72
C THR A 2 -25.45 -21.20 -31.41
N SER A 3 -24.14 -20.95 -31.36
CA SER A 3 -23.52 -20.23 -30.25
C SER A 3 -24.28 -18.91 -30.05
N PRO A 4 -24.72 -18.56 -28.82
CA PRO A 4 -25.29 -17.26 -28.53
C PRO A 4 -24.15 -16.23 -28.58
N TYR A 5 -23.70 -15.87 -29.79
CA TYR A 5 -22.98 -14.64 -29.98
C TYR A 5 -23.98 -13.54 -29.65
N ASN A 6 -23.92 -13.01 -28.43
CA ASN A 6 -24.54 -11.74 -28.08
C ASN A 6 -24.13 -10.75 -29.17
N SER A 7 -25.11 -10.25 -29.94
CA SER A 7 -24.84 -9.31 -31.01
C SER A 7 -24.12 -8.10 -30.41
N VAL A 8 -22.92 -7.80 -30.92
CA VAL A 8 -22.17 -6.59 -30.57
C VAL A 8 -23.03 -5.39 -30.95
N SER A 9 -23.30 -4.50 -29.99
CA SER A 9 -24.12 -3.30 -30.16
C SER A 9 -23.41 -2.14 -29.48
N VAL A 10 -22.79 -1.28 -30.27
CA VAL A 10 -21.91 -0.22 -29.79
C VAL A 10 -22.37 1.14 -30.28
N ASN A 11 -22.29 2.15 -29.40
CA ASN A 11 -22.47 3.54 -29.74
C ASN A 11 -21.26 4.34 -29.24
N PRO A 12 -20.32 4.73 -30.12
CA PRO A 12 -19.14 5.52 -29.75
C PRO A 12 -19.47 6.82 -29.00
N ALA A 13 -20.64 7.42 -29.21
CA ALA A 13 -21.04 8.64 -28.51
C ALA A 13 -21.19 8.44 -26.99
N VAL A 14 -21.53 7.24 -26.53
CA VAL A 14 -21.59 6.92 -25.09
C VAL A 14 -20.19 6.98 -24.48
N TYR A 15 -19.18 6.45 -25.16
CA TYR A 15 -17.78 6.48 -24.72
C TYR A 15 -17.24 7.92 -24.67
N TYR A 16 -17.48 8.72 -25.71
CA TYR A 16 -17.07 10.13 -25.72
C TYR A 16 -17.79 10.97 -24.66
N GLY A 17 -19.09 10.75 -24.47
CA GLY A 17 -19.87 11.43 -23.43
C GLY A 17 -19.40 11.07 -22.02
N ALA A 18 -19.05 9.79 -21.79
CA ALA A 18 -18.43 9.33 -20.56
C ALA A 18 -17.05 9.98 -20.34
N ALA A 19 -16.17 9.93 -21.35
CA ALA A 19 -14.84 10.53 -21.31
C ALA A 19 -14.89 12.02 -20.94
N GLN A 20 -15.76 12.79 -21.60
CA GLN A 20 -15.93 14.21 -21.32
C GLN A 20 -16.29 14.46 -19.85
N LYS A 21 -17.23 13.69 -19.28
CA LYS A 21 -17.62 13.84 -17.88
C LYS A 21 -16.49 13.49 -16.91
N LEU A 22 -15.68 12.47 -17.19
CA LEU A 22 -14.51 12.13 -16.36
C LEU A 22 -13.44 13.23 -16.39
N ILE A 23 -13.21 13.82 -17.55
CA ILE A 23 -12.27 14.94 -17.71
C ILE A 23 -12.79 16.18 -16.97
N SER A 24 -14.09 16.50 -17.08
CA SER A 24 -14.71 17.59 -16.30
C SER A 24 -14.62 17.36 -14.79
N LEU A 25 -14.88 16.13 -14.32
CA LEU A 25 -14.71 15.78 -12.90
C LEU A 25 -13.26 15.99 -12.43
N THR A 26 -12.28 15.77 -13.29
CA THR A 26 -10.87 16.05 -12.96
C THR A 26 -10.66 17.54 -12.67
N GLU A 27 -11.18 18.42 -13.53
CA GLU A 27 -11.08 19.88 -13.35
C GLU A 27 -11.81 20.35 -12.09
N GLU A 28 -13.00 19.80 -11.85
CA GLU A 28 -13.83 20.09 -10.66
C GLU A 28 -13.09 19.70 -9.37
N ILE A 29 -12.50 18.51 -9.31
CA ILE A 29 -11.73 18.06 -8.13
C ILE A 29 -10.47 18.91 -7.94
N ASN A 30 -9.73 19.20 -9.02
CA ASN A 30 -8.58 20.11 -8.95
C ASN A 30 -8.99 21.49 -8.38
N THR A 31 -10.14 22.00 -8.80
CA THR A 31 -10.71 23.27 -8.34
C THR A 31 -11.07 23.22 -6.87
N ALA A 32 -11.75 22.16 -6.42
CA ALA A 32 -12.12 21.98 -5.02
C ALA A 32 -10.88 21.91 -4.11
N VAL A 33 -9.84 21.16 -4.49
CA VAL A 33 -8.59 21.09 -3.72
C VAL A 33 -7.89 22.46 -3.69
N GLY A 34 -7.82 23.15 -4.83
CA GLY A 34 -7.21 24.47 -4.92
C GLY A 34 -7.93 25.53 -4.09
N ARG A 35 -9.27 25.47 -4.06
CA ARG A 35 -10.13 26.38 -3.30
C ARG A 35 -10.07 26.11 -1.80
N ASP A 36 -10.30 24.85 -1.40
CA ASP A 36 -10.62 24.51 -0.02
C ASP A 36 -9.37 24.08 0.76
N LEU A 37 -8.42 23.38 0.11
CA LEU A 37 -7.26 22.82 0.79
C LEU A 37 -6.02 23.69 0.62
N LEU A 38 -5.59 24.07 -0.59
CA LEU A 38 -4.28 24.74 -0.82
C LEU A 38 -3.98 26.06 -0.09
N PRO A 39 -4.92 26.81 0.51
CA PRO A 39 -4.60 27.96 1.38
C PRO A 39 -3.87 27.59 2.70
N TRP A 40 -2.70 26.93 2.62
CA TRP A 40 -1.95 26.26 3.71
C TRP A 40 -1.06 27.07 4.66
N PRO A 41 -0.87 28.40 4.62
CA PRO A 41 0.24 29.00 5.33
C PRO A 41 0.14 28.96 6.87
N SER A 42 -0.97 28.52 7.46
CA SER A 42 -1.20 28.57 8.91
C SER A 42 -1.03 27.26 9.68
N TYR A 43 -0.77 26.11 9.05
CA TYR A 43 -0.86 24.79 9.73
C TYR A 43 0.40 24.19 10.41
N PRO A 44 1.65 24.62 10.14
CA PRO A 44 2.80 24.03 10.82
C PRO A 44 2.69 24.12 12.35
N GLY A 45 2.96 23.00 13.03
CA GLY A 45 2.92 22.92 14.48
C GLY A 45 1.51 22.99 15.09
N MET A 46 0.44 22.81 14.32
CA MET A 46 -0.93 22.91 14.82
C MET A 46 -1.22 22.01 16.03
N GLY A 47 -0.66 20.81 16.06
CA GLY A 47 -0.82 19.86 17.16
C GLY A 47 0.05 20.13 18.38
N GLY A 48 1.14 20.90 18.25
CA GLY A 48 2.13 21.09 19.31
C GLY A 48 3.08 19.90 19.48
N ASP A 49 3.85 19.88 20.57
CA ASP A 49 4.84 18.82 20.85
C ASP A 49 4.82 18.28 22.28
N TYR A 50 3.84 18.68 23.10
CA TYR A 50 3.62 18.17 24.45
C TYR A 50 3.43 16.64 24.47
N PRO A 51 3.90 15.92 25.50
CA PRO A 51 4.01 14.45 25.47
C PRO A 51 2.75 13.68 25.08
N ALA A 52 1.58 14.11 25.56
CA ALA A 52 0.31 13.43 25.31
C ALA A 52 -0.13 13.46 23.82
N VAL A 53 0.35 14.41 23.01
CA VAL A 53 -0.12 14.60 21.63
C VAL A 53 0.63 13.75 20.59
N ARG A 54 1.70 13.06 20.98
CA ARG A 54 2.60 12.37 20.05
C ARG A 54 1.88 11.33 19.18
N ALA A 55 1.00 10.54 19.77
CA ALA A 55 0.22 9.53 19.05
C ALA A 55 -0.76 10.18 18.07
N TRP A 56 -1.47 11.23 18.52
CA TRP A 56 -2.38 12.02 17.70
C TRP A 56 -1.67 12.66 16.50
N ASN A 57 -0.52 13.32 16.70
CA ASN A 57 0.27 13.93 15.61
C ASN A 57 0.62 12.88 14.54
N THR A 58 1.04 11.69 14.99
CA THR A 58 1.37 10.57 14.09
C THR A 58 0.14 10.09 13.31
N ALA A 59 -1.00 9.94 13.99
CA ALA A 59 -2.26 9.50 13.37
C ALA A 59 -2.79 10.54 12.37
N CYS A 60 -2.80 11.81 12.74
CA CYS A 60 -3.21 12.94 11.91
C CYS A 60 -2.35 13.04 10.65
N HIS A 61 -1.02 13.00 10.80
CA HIS A 61 -0.11 13.06 9.65
C HIS A 61 -0.31 11.88 8.70
N LYS A 62 -0.46 10.65 9.24
CA LYS A 62 -0.73 9.45 8.45
C LYS A 62 -2.05 9.55 7.68
N LEU A 63 -3.14 9.94 8.35
CA LEU A 63 -4.45 10.07 7.71
C LEU A 63 -4.44 11.14 6.63
N ALA A 64 -3.91 12.34 6.92
CA ALA A 64 -3.81 13.43 5.97
C ALA A 64 -2.99 13.03 4.73
N GLY A 65 -1.85 12.35 4.93
CA GLY A 65 -1.05 11.80 3.84
C GLY A 65 -1.82 10.78 3.00
N ALA A 66 -2.59 9.90 3.63
CA ALA A 66 -3.32 8.85 2.96
C ALA A 66 -4.53 9.40 2.16
N VAL A 67 -5.29 10.34 2.72
CA VAL A 67 -6.37 11.06 2.00
C VAL A 67 -5.80 11.85 0.83
N ARG A 68 -4.68 12.56 1.02
CA ARG A 68 -3.97 13.24 -0.07
C ARG A 68 -3.60 12.29 -1.19
N THR A 69 -3.00 11.14 -0.85
CA THR A 69 -2.65 10.11 -1.83
C THR A 69 -3.87 9.63 -2.61
N ALA A 70 -5.01 9.44 -1.94
CA ALA A 70 -6.24 9.05 -2.59
C ALA A 70 -6.73 10.13 -3.58
N ILE A 71 -6.71 11.41 -3.18
CA ILE A 71 -7.10 12.55 -4.04
C ILE A 71 -6.23 12.61 -5.31
N VAL A 72 -4.91 12.52 -5.17
CA VAL A 72 -3.97 12.56 -6.30
C VAL A 72 -4.16 11.35 -7.23
N ALA A 73 -4.35 10.15 -6.66
CA ALA A 73 -4.62 8.95 -7.44
C ALA A 73 -5.97 9.06 -8.18
N TYR A 74 -7.01 9.56 -7.51
CA TYR A 74 -8.34 9.74 -8.07
C TYR A 74 -8.37 10.76 -9.22
N ALA A 75 -7.77 11.94 -9.06
CA ALA A 75 -7.68 12.93 -10.13
C ALA A 75 -6.91 12.38 -11.34
N GLY A 76 -5.81 11.67 -11.11
CA GLY A 76 -5.06 10.98 -12.17
C GLY A 76 -5.88 9.90 -12.87
N ALA A 77 -6.62 9.09 -12.12
CA ALA A 77 -7.46 8.03 -12.63
C ALA A 77 -8.62 8.57 -13.48
N LEU A 78 -9.29 9.64 -13.04
CA LEU A 78 -10.37 10.29 -13.80
C LEU A 78 -9.87 10.79 -15.16
N ALA A 79 -8.77 11.54 -15.17
CA ALA A 79 -8.22 12.11 -16.41
C ALA A 79 -7.80 11.00 -17.38
N HIS A 80 -7.02 10.04 -16.88
CA HIS A 80 -6.47 8.98 -17.69
C HIS A 80 -7.55 8.02 -18.20
N PHE A 81 -8.51 7.64 -17.34
CA PHE A 81 -9.61 6.79 -17.77
C PHE A 81 -10.54 7.51 -18.75
N GLY A 82 -10.67 8.85 -18.66
CA GLY A 82 -11.28 9.67 -19.69
C GLY A 82 -10.58 9.51 -21.06
N ASP A 83 -9.25 9.56 -21.09
CA ASP A 83 -8.47 9.29 -22.31
C ASP A 83 -8.67 7.85 -22.82
N VAL A 84 -8.69 6.85 -21.93
CA VAL A 84 -8.99 5.45 -22.29
C VAL A 84 -10.35 5.36 -23.00
N LEU A 85 -11.40 5.95 -22.43
CA LEU A 85 -12.74 5.92 -23.03
C LEU A 85 -12.80 6.67 -24.37
N ASN A 86 -12.08 7.78 -24.53
CA ASN A 86 -11.93 8.46 -25.82
C ASN A 86 -11.31 7.52 -26.88
N ILE A 87 -10.26 6.79 -26.52
CA ILE A 87 -9.62 5.82 -27.41
C ILE A 87 -10.54 4.63 -27.72
N CYS A 88 -11.29 4.12 -26.75
CA CYS A 88 -12.29 3.08 -26.98
C CYS A 88 -13.36 3.54 -27.98
N GLY A 89 -13.91 4.75 -27.80
CA GLY A 89 -14.87 5.34 -28.74
C GLY A 89 -14.29 5.46 -30.16
N TYR A 90 -13.04 5.89 -30.27
CA TYR A 90 -12.33 5.98 -31.55
C TYR A 90 -12.12 4.62 -32.20
N ASN A 91 -11.69 3.61 -31.44
CA ASN A 91 -11.45 2.26 -31.95
C ASN A 91 -12.75 1.66 -32.50
N TRP A 92 -13.87 1.80 -31.79
CA TRP A 92 -15.18 1.34 -32.27
C TRP A 92 -15.68 2.11 -33.48
N GLY A 93 -15.57 3.45 -33.47
CA GLY A 93 -15.93 4.25 -34.63
C GLY A 93 -15.11 3.88 -35.87
N THR A 94 -13.82 3.60 -35.68
CA THR A 94 -12.91 3.20 -36.77
C THR A 94 -13.23 1.81 -37.27
N ALA A 95 -13.55 0.87 -36.38
CA ALA A 95 -13.99 -0.47 -36.75
C ALA A 95 -15.28 -0.42 -37.59
N GLU A 96 -16.27 0.38 -37.18
CA GLU A 96 -17.52 0.56 -37.92
C GLU A 96 -17.30 1.20 -39.29
N TYR A 97 -16.48 2.26 -39.34
CA TYR A 97 -16.08 2.89 -40.60
C TYR A 97 -15.42 1.88 -41.55
N ASN A 98 -14.51 1.05 -41.04
CA ASN A 98 -13.82 0.02 -41.83
C ASN A 98 -14.78 -1.07 -42.32
N ALA A 99 -15.70 -1.52 -41.45
CA ALA A 99 -16.69 -2.56 -41.75
C ALA A 99 -17.80 -2.12 -42.72
N THR A 100 -18.13 -0.82 -42.76
CA THR A 100 -19.12 -0.28 -43.70
C THR A 100 -18.75 -0.62 -45.15
N ILE A 101 -19.71 -1.09 -45.96
CA ILE A 101 -19.50 -1.37 -47.39
C ILE A 101 -20.25 -0.31 -48.21
N GLY A 102 -19.61 0.27 -49.23
CA GLY A 102 -20.22 1.26 -50.12
C GLY A 102 -19.83 2.70 -49.76
N ALA A 103 -20.78 3.65 -49.85
CA ALA A 103 -20.52 5.05 -49.55
C ALA A 103 -20.27 5.25 -48.06
N LYS A 104 -19.11 5.85 -47.72
CA LYS A 104 -18.71 6.16 -46.33
C LYS A 104 -18.60 7.67 -46.13
N GLY A 105 -18.76 8.11 -44.89
CA GLY A 105 -18.40 9.47 -44.47
C GLY A 105 -16.88 9.67 -44.39
N ALA A 106 -16.43 10.69 -43.65
CA ALA A 106 -15.02 10.81 -43.28
C ALA A 106 -14.65 9.75 -42.21
N PRO A 107 -13.40 9.24 -42.19
CA PRO A 107 -12.94 8.39 -41.11
C PRO A 107 -12.97 9.16 -39.77
N PRO A 108 -13.21 8.48 -38.64
CA PRO A 108 -13.09 9.09 -37.32
C PRO A 108 -11.70 9.70 -37.13
N ALA A 109 -11.62 10.86 -36.48
CA ALA A 109 -10.37 11.47 -36.09
C ALA A 109 -9.93 10.92 -34.72
N LEU A 110 -8.64 10.60 -34.57
CA LEU A 110 -8.07 10.21 -33.29
C LEU A 110 -8.24 11.37 -32.30
N PRO A 111 -8.93 11.18 -31.16
CA PRO A 111 -9.07 12.22 -30.15
C PRO A 111 -7.70 12.62 -29.61
N PRO A 112 -7.42 13.92 -29.44
CA PRO A 112 -6.27 14.34 -28.67
C PRO A 112 -6.44 13.90 -27.22
N ARG A 113 -5.32 13.67 -26.51
CA ARG A 113 -5.36 13.50 -25.06
C ARG A 113 -5.94 14.75 -24.40
N ALA A 114 -6.63 14.56 -23.28
CA ALA A 114 -7.17 15.66 -22.50
C ALA A 114 -6.07 16.66 -22.15
N ALA A 115 -6.35 17.96 -22.33
CA ALA A 115 -5.42 19.02 -21.95
C ALA A 115 -5.38 19.25 -20.43
N VAL A 116 -6.35 18.68 -19.70
CA VAL A 116 -6.45 18.78 -18.25
C VAL A 116 -5.27 18.06 -17.61
N THR A 117 -4.46 18.81 -16.87
CA THR A 117 -3.39 18.22 -16.07
C THR A 117 -4.00 17.79 -14.72
N PRO A 118 -4.10 16.48 -14.42
CA PRO A 118 -4.55 16.05 -13.11
C PRO A 118 -3.58 16.55 -12.04
N MET A 119 -4.11 16.86 -10.87
CA MET A 119 -3.30 17.31 -9.75
C MET A 119 -2.25 16.26 -9.37
N GLY A 120 -0.99 16.64 -9.50
CA GLY A 120 0.16 15.83 -9.08
C GLY A 120 0.74 16.28 -7.74
N ASP A 121 1.81 15.62 -7.31
CA ASP A 121 2.43 15.91 -6.01
C ASP A 121 2.89 17.36 -5.85
N ALA A 122 3.35 17.99 -6.94
CA ALA A 122 3.73 19.40 -6.95
C ALA A 122 2.52 20.36 -6.84
N GLY A 123 1.35 19.95 -7.35
CA GLY A 123 0.13 20.75 -7.32
C GLY A 123 -0.64 20.63 -6.00
N PHE A 124 -0.37 19.59 -5.22
CA PHE A 124 -0.93 19.39 -3.89
C PHE A 124 0.14 18.79 -2.99
N PRO A 125 1.01 19.61 -2.36
CA PRO A 125 2.12 19.09 -1.54
C PRO A 125 1.61 18.29 -0.34
N PRO A 126 2.46 17.62 0.46
CA PRO A 126 2.02 17.00 1.72
C PRO A 126 1.57 18.04 2.75
N MET A 127 0.55 17.72 3.56
CA MET A 127 0.15 18.57 4.68
C MET A 127 1.36 18.84 5.59
N PRO A 128 1.56 20.09 6.07
CA PRO A 128 2.61 20.39 7.02
C PRO A 128 2.57 19.47 8.25
N ASP A 129 3.73 19.21 8.86
CA ASP A 129 3.82 18.40 10.07
C ASP A 129 2.95 19.04 11.19
N PRO A 130 1.98 18.31 11.77
CA PRO A 130 1.20 18.82 12.88
C PRO A 130 2.07 19.07 14.12
N LYS A 131 3.23 18.41 14.25
CA LYS A 131 4.14 18.63 15.37
C LYS A 131 4.87 19.96 15.25
N GLY A 132 4.97 20.68 16.37
CA GLY A 132 5.80 21.88 16.46
C GLY A 132 5.99 22.34 17.90
N ASP A 133 7.18 22.87 18.20
CA ASP A 133 7.44 23.56 19.46
C ASP A 133 6.81 24.95 19.38
N ASN A 134 5.70 25.14 20.11
CA ASN A 134 4.98 26.40 20.20
C ASN A 134 5.18 27.09 21.56
N GLY A 135 6.23 26.69 22.28
CA GLY A 135 6.55 27.13 23.64
C GLY A 135 5.92 26.25 24.72
N ALA A 136 5.99 26.73 25.96
CA ALA A 136 5.78 25.91 27.16
C ALA A 136 4.35 25.43 27.43
N GLY A 137 3.31 25.91 26.73
CA GLY A 137 1.90 25.58 27.03
C GLY A 137 1.35 26.19 28.33
N LEU A 138 2.16 26.25 29.39
CA LEU A 138 1.87 26.93 30.66
C LEU A 138 3.14 27.62 31.16
N VAL A 139 3.02 28.90 31.52
CA VAL A 139 4.09 29.69 32.14
C VAL A 139 3.57 30.27 33.46
N ILE A 140 4.27 29.98 34.55
CA ILE A 140 4.01 30.54 35.88
C ILE A 140 5.07 31.61 36.15
N ARG A 141 4.66 32.82 36.55
CA ARG A 141 5.54 33.93 36.90
C ARG A 141 5.26 34.40 38.32
N GLY A 142 6.28 34.37 39.17
CA GLY A 142 6.28 35.03 40.47
C GLY A 142 7.23 36.22 40.49
N ALA A 143 7.31 36.92 41.62
CA ALA A 143 8.37 37.90 41.85
C ALA A 143 9.74 37.20 41.80
N GLY A 144 10.50 37.45 40.72
CA GLY A 144 11.83 36.87 40.51
C GLY A 144 11.88 35.42 40.03
N THR A 145 10.75 34.77 39.72
CA THR A 145 10.70 33.36 39.29
C THR A 145 9.88 33.17 38.01
N VAL A 146 10.35 32.31 37.10
CA VAL A 146 9.62 31.89 35.89
C VAL A 146 9.74 30.39 35.75
N GLU A 147 8.60 29.71 35.70
CA GLU A 147 8.48 28.26 35.70
C GLU A 147 7.60 27.82 34.52
N THR A 148 7.93 26.67 33.93
CA THR A 148 7.25 26.12 32.75
C THR A 148 6.91 24.65 32.92
N TRP A 149 5.76 24.23 32.40
CA TRP A 149 5.31 22.84 32.48
C TRP A 149 5.32 22.15 31.12
N GLU A 150 6.24 21.20 30.93
CA GLU A 150 6.37 20.43 29.67
C GLU A 150 5.13 19.61 29.31
N GLY A 151 4.30 19.24 30.30
CA GLY A 151 3.05 18.51 30.08
C GLY A 151 1.88 19.37 29.60
N ALA A 152 2.04 20.70 29.58
CA ALA A 152 0.95 21.60 29.23
C ALA A 152 0.66 21.59 27.72
N PRO A 153 -0.62 21.58 27.30
CA PRO A 153 -0.95 21.60 25.89
C PRO A 153 -0.52 22.90 25.18
N ASN A 154 0.37 22.77 24.19
CA ASN A 154 0.91 23.89 23.42
C ASN A 154 0.48 23.94 21.94
N GLY A 155 -0.50 23.13 21.51
CA GLY A 155 -1.00 23.18 20.13
C GLY A 155 -1.59 24.54 19.72
N ARG A 156 -1.57 24.88 18.43
CA ARG A 156 -2.12 26.15 17.91
C ARG A 156 -3.62 25.97 17.59
N ALA A 157 -4.49 26.50 18.44
CA ALA A 157 -5.94 26.33 18.29
C ALA A 157 -6.46 26.98 17.00
N ASP A 158 -6.01 28.20 16.68
CA ASP A 158 -6.33 28.89 15.42
C ASP A 158 -6.01 28.05 14.16
N ALA A 159 -4.87 27.36 14.16
CA ALA A 159 -4.43 26.52 13.06
C ALA A 159 -5.26 25.24 12.94
N LEU A 160 -5.62 24.61 14.06
CA LEU A 160 -6.49 23.44 14.08
C LEU A 160 -7.90 23.79 13.60
N ASP A 161 -8.46 24.94 14.03
CA ASP A 161 -9.77 25.42 13.57
C ASP A 161 -9.78 25.71 12.06
N ALA A 162 -8.76 26.41 11.57
CA ALA A 162 -8.61 26.69 10.15
C ALA A 162 -8.48 25.39 9.33
N ALA A 163 -7.66 24.44 9.77
CA ALA A 163 -7.49 23.15 9.11
C ALA A 163 -8.80 22.32 9.13
N ALA A 164 -9.46 22.24 10.28
CA ALA A 164 -10.75 21.53 10.40
C ALA A 164 -11.81 22.14 9.49
N THR A 165 -11.84 23.48 9.37
CA THR A 165 -12.75 24.21 8.49
C THR A 165 -12.48 23.92 7.02
N ALA A 166 -11.21 23.96 6.60
CA ALA A 166 -10.78 23.63 5.24
C ALA A 166 -11.16 22.20 4.84
N TRP A 167 -10.85 21.21 5.68
CA TRP A 167 -11.21 19.82 5.43
C TRP A 167 -12.73 19.58 5.45
N THR A 168 -13.47 20.29 6.31
CA THR A 168 -14.95 20.26 6.30
C THR A 168 -15.49 20.81 4.97
N ALA A 169 -14.98 21.96 4.51
CA ALA A 169 -15.39 22.57 3.26
C ALA A 169 -15.14 21.64 2.07
N PHE A 170 -13.95 21.05 1.99
CA PHE A 170 -13.61 20.09 0.94
C PHE A 170 -14.50 18.83 0.99
N SER A 171 -14.70 18.24 2.17
CA SER A 171 -15.54 17.05 2.33
C SER A 171 -17.02 17.27 1.97
N ARG A 172 -17.48 18.52 1.98
CA ARG A 172 -18.85 18.92 1.63
C ARG A 172 -18.91 19.70 0.32
N SER A 173 -17.82 19.68 -0.44
CA SER A 173 -17.75 20.35 -1.72
C SER A 173 -18.75 19.71 -2.68
N HIS A 174 -19.43 20.53 -3.47
CA HIS A 174 -20.40 20.06 -4.46
C HIS A 174 -19.74 19.08 -5.45
N GLU A 175 -18.49 19.37 -5.81
CA GLU A 175 -17.67 18.57 -6.72
C GLU A 175 -17.48 17.14 -6.19
N LEU A 176 -17.17 16.98 -4.90
CA LEU A 176 -16.96 15.66 -4.31
C LEU A 176 -18.27 14.94 -3.97
N ASP A 177 -19.28 15.67 -3.49
CA ASP A 177 -20.57 15.10 -3.10
C ASP A 177 -21.34 14.50 -4.29
N ASN A 178 -21.23 15.15 -5.46
CA ASN A 178 -21.89 14.67 -6.68
C ASN A 178 -21.07 13.67 -7.49
N ALA A 179 -19.75 13.56 -7.26
CA ALA A 179 -18.87 12.74 -8.09
C ALA A 179 -19.34 11.27 -8.19
N ALA A 180 -19.64 10.63 -7.06
CA ALA A 180 -20.08 9.23 -7.05
C ALA A 180 -21.40 9.04 -7.81
N THR A 181 -22.34 9.99 -7.71
CA THR A 181 -23.60 9.96 -8.45
C THR A 181 -23.38 10.13 -9.96
N ILE A 182 -22.52 11.07 -10.36
CA ILE A 182 -22.16 11.29 -11.76
C ILE A 182 -21.54 10.01 -12.35
N LEU A 183 -20.61 9.39 -11.64
CA LEU A 183 -19.91 8.17 -12.07
C LEU A 183 -20.85 6.98 -12.22
N ARG A 184 -21.78 6.77 -11.28
CA ARG A 184 -22.83 5.76 -11.40
C ARG A 184 -23.75 6.04 -12.60
N GLY A 185 -24.10 7.31 -12.83
CA GLY A 185 -24.85 7.69 -14.03
C GLY A 185 -24.09 7.43 -15.35
N ILE A 186 -22.77 7.57 -15.37
CA ILE A 186 -21.93 7.18 -16.51
C ILE A 186 -21.96 5.66 -16.68
N ARG A 187 -21.77 4.90 -15.60
CA ARG A 187 -21.81 3.43 -15.60
C ARG A 187 -23.12 2.89 -16.17
N ASP A 188 -24.25 3.47 -15.76
CA ASP A 188 -25.57 3.05 -16.19
C ASP A 188 -25.81 3.36 -17.68
N SER A 189 -25.14 4.38 -18.24
CA SER A 189 -25.19 4.66 -19.68
C SER A 189 -24.61 3.53 -20.56
N PHE A 190 -23.79 2.64 -19.98
CA PHE A 190 -23.25 1.46 -20.64
C PHE A 190 -24.17 0.22 -20.53
N GLU A 191 -25.34 0.28 -19.90
CA GLU A 191 -26.30 -0.84 -19.87
C GLU A 191 -26.84 -1.22 -21.24
N VAL A 192 -26.89 -0.27 -22.18
CA VAL A 192 -27.35 -0.50 -23.55
C VAL A 192 -26.22 -0.90 -24.51
N ILE A 193 -24.97 -0.84 -24.05
CA ILE A 193 -23.79 -1.16 -24.85
C ILE A 193 -23.43 -2.63 -24.65
N HIS A 194 -23.29 -3.35 -25.76
CA HIS A 194 -22.89 -4.75 -25.79
C HIS A 194 -21.54 -4.85 -26.48
N ALA A 195 -20.48 -4.72 -25.69
CA ALA A 195 -19.09 -4.85 -26.14
C ALA A 195 -18.28 -5.65 -25.09
N PRO A 196 -17.23 -6.37 -25.50
CA PRO A 196 -16.42 -7.20 -24.60
C PRO A 196 -15.85 -6.44 -23.39
N GLU A 197 -15.52 -5.17 -23.55
CA GLU A 197 -14.88 -4.33 -22.53
C GLU A 197 -15.83 -3.59 -21.59
N VAL A 198 -17.15 -3.66 -21.82
CA VAL A 198 -18.14 -2.97 -20.97
C VAL A 198 -18.09 -3.40 -19.50
N PRO A 199 -17.92 -4.70 -19.16
CA PRO A 199 -17.77 -5.11 -17.76
C PRO A 199 -16.62 -4.40 -17.04
N ASP A 200 -15.44 -4.32 -17.67
CA ASP A 200 -14.27 -3.65 -17.09
C ASP A 200 -14.49 -2.14 -16.96
N ILE A 201 -15.17 -1.52 -17.94
CA ILE A 201 -15.55 -0.10 -17.86
C ILE A 201 -16.46 0.15 -16.66
N LYS A 202 -17.46 -0.72 -16.44
CA LYS A 202 -18.37 -0.59 -15.29
C LYS A 202 -17.64 -0.77 -13.97
N GLU A 203 -16.75 -1.76 -13.89
CA GLU A 203 -15.90 -1.97 -12.72
C GLU A 203 -15.02 -0.75 -12.43
N ALA A 204 -14.38 -0.17 -13.45
CA ALA A 204 -13.56 1.03 -13.33
C ALA A 204 -14.38 2.23 -12.80
N LEU A 205 -15.60 2.41 -13.30
CA LEU A 205 -16.51 3.47 -12.84
C LEU A 205 -16.99 3.23 -11.40
N ASP A 206 -17.22 1.97 -11.00
CA ASP A 206 -17.54 1.60 -9.62
C ASP A 206 -16.35 1.87 -8.67
N VAL A 207 -15.11 1.58 -9.10
CA VAL A 207 -13.87 1.92 -8.36
C VAL A 207 -13.73 3.44 -8.19
N LEU A 208 -13.93 4.21 -9.26
CA LEU A 208 -13.90 5.67 -9.20
C LEU A 208 -14.97 6.20 -8.23
N ALA A 209 -16.19 5.67 -8.29
CA ALA A 209 -17.28 6.11 -7.40
C ALA A 209 -16.97 5.79 -5.93
N GLY A 210 -16.46 4.58 -5.66
CA GLY A 210 -16.00 4.19 -4.34
C GLY A 210 -14.81 5.03 -3.84
N GLY A 211 -13.91 5.43 -4.76
CA GLY A 211 -12.81 6.35 -4.48
C GLY A 211 -13.28 7.72 -4.03
N ALA A 212 -14.28 8.29 -4.70
CA ALA A 212 -14.89 9.56 -4.33
C ALA A 212 -15.54 9.50 -2.92
N ASP A 213 -16.34 8.46 -2.67
CA ASP A 213 -16.97 8.23 -1.36
C ASP A 213 -15.89 8.09 -0.25
N GLY A 214 -14.84 7.30 -0.50
CA GLY A 214 -13.73 7.11 0.44
C GLY A 214 -12.96 8.39 0.75
N ILE A 215 -12.69 9.22 -0.27
CA ILE A 215 -12.03 10.54 -0.09
C ILE A 215 -12.90 11.46 0.76
N ARG A 216 -14.20 11.51 0.49
CA ARG A 216 -15.15 12.33 1.26
C ARG A 216 -15.14 11.95 2.73
N ASP A 217 -15.28 10.66 3.01
CA ASP A 217 -15.37 10.14 4.37
C ASP A 217 -14.04 10.34 5.11
N GLY A 218 -12.91 10.14 4.44
CA GLY A 218 -11.58 10.40 5.00
C GLY A 218 -11.31 11.88 5.31
N ALA A 219 -11.74 12.79 4.42
CA ALA A 219 -11.66 14.23 4.64
C ALA A 219 -12.55 14.68 5.81
N ALA A 220 -13.79 14.17 5.88
CA ALA A 220 -14.73 14.48 6.96
C ALA A 220 -14.22 13.97 8.32
N MET A 221 -13.62 12.77 8.34
CA MET A 221 -12.97 12.23 9.54
C MET A 221 -11.81 13.13 9.98
N LEU A 222 -10.88 13.46 9.07
CA LEU A 222 -9.76 14.34 9.41
C LEU A 222 -10.22 15.70 9.94
N ALA A 223 -11.26 16.29 9.35
CA ALA A 223 -11.89 17.51 9.83
C ALA A 223 -12.42 17.37 11.27
N THR A 224 -13.07 16.25 11.57
CA THR A 224 -13.63 15.94 12.90
C THR A 224 -12.53 15.79 13.94
N GLU A 225 -11.45 15.07 13.62
CA GLU A 225 -10.34 14.86 14.55
C GLU A 225 -9.57 16.17 14.84
N LEU A 226 -9.40 17.03 13.83
CA LEU A 226 -8.83 18.36 14.00
C LEU A 226 -9.72 19.24 14.89
N ARG A 227 -11.05 19.14 14.73
CA ARG A 227 -12.03 19.87 15.55
C ARG A 227 -12.03 19.40 17.01
N ASN A 228 -12.01 18.08 17.24
CA ASN A 228 -11.96 17.50 18.58
C ASN A 228 -10.71 17.97 19.33
N HIS A 229 -9.56 17.99 18.66
CA HIS A 229 -8.32 18.50 19.26
C HIS A 229 -8.40 20.02 19.53
N HIS A 230 -8.91 20.81 18.58
CA HIS A 230 -9.15 22.24 18.78
C HIS A 230 -10.00 22.52 20.03
N ASP A 231 -11.18 21.90 20.12
CA ASP A 231 -12.13 22.14 21.21
C ASP A 231 -11.56 21.67 22.55
N GLY A 232 -10.87 20.53 22.55
CA GLY A 232 -10.16 20.01 23.72
C GLY A 232 -9.05 20.94 24.22
N LEU A 233 -8.29 21.57 23.32
CA LEU A 233 -7.26 22.56 23.70
C LEU A 233 -7.87 23.79 24.37
N LEU A 234 -8.98 24.30 23.85
CA LEU A 234 -9.67 25.44 24.44
C LEU A 234 -10.20 25.10 25.85
N ASP A 235 -10.86 23.94 26.02
CA ASP A 235 -11.33 23.47 27.33
C ASP A 235 -10.16 23.30 28.31
N ALA A 236 -9.08 22.62 27.91
CA ALA A 236 -7.92 22.40 28.76
C ALA A 236 -7.29 23.72 29.26
N ARG A 237 -7.14 24.70 28.37
CA ARG A 237 -6.57 26.00 28.73
C ARG A 237 -7.47 26.81 29.65
N GLN A 238 -8.77 26.79 29.39
CA GLN A 238 -9.75 27.44 30.26
C GLN A 238 -9.73 26.82 31.66
N ARG A 239 -9.64 25.48 31.77
CA ARG A 239 -9.53 24.80 33.07
C ARG A 239 -8.24 25.10 33.80
N LEU A 240 -7.11 25.16 33.10
CA LEU A 240 -5.84 25.57 33.70
C LEU A 240 -5.92 26.99 34.25
N SER A 241 -6.45 27.94 33.47
CA SER A 241 -6.69 29.32 33.92
C SER A 241 -7.61 29.39 35.15
N ALA A 242 -8.73 28.66 35.13
CA ALA A 242 -9.68 28.61 36.25
C ALA A 242 -9.11 27.93 37.50
N THR A 243 -8.17 26.99 37.34
CA THR A 243 -7.53 26.28 38.45
C THR A 243 -6.45 27.13 39.13
N ALA A 244 -5.88 28.12 38.43
CA ALA A 244 -4.72 28.86 38.93
C ALA A 244 -4.92 29.52 40.31
N PRO A 245 -6.06 30.15 40.67
CA PRO A 245 -6.24 30.69 42.02
C PRO A 245 -6.18 29.62 43.12
N ALA A 246 -6.72 28.43 42.86
CA ALA A 246 -6.69 27.31 43.81
C ALA A 246 -5.30 26.63 43.88
N ALA A 247 -4.50 26.77 42.84
CA ALA A 247 -3.14 26.24 42.77
C ALA A 247 -2.15 26.96 43.69
N PHE A 248 -2.43 28.21 44.08
CA PHE A 248 -1.58 29.04 44.95
C PHE A 248 -2.29 29.44 46.25
N THR A 249 -2.69 28.47 47.06
CA THR A 249 -3.45 28.68 48.31
C THR A 249 -2.77 29.58 49.33
N ARG A 250 -1.44 29.69 49.30
CA ARG A 250 -0.65 30.58 50.17
C ARG A 250 -0.67 32.05 49.72
N HIS A 251 -1.16 32.33 48.51
CA HIS A 251 -1.15 33.65 47.87
C HIS A 251 -2.58 34.06 47.43
N PRO A 252 -3.58 34.07 48.34
CA PRO A 252 -4.96 34.35 47.98
C PRO A 252 -5.12 35.78 47.43
N GLY A 253 -5.78 35.91 46.28
CA GLY A 253 -6.02 37.21 45.62
C GLY A 253 -4.82 37.78 44.85
N ALA A 254 -3.67 37.11 44.84
CA ALA A 254 -2.47 37.55 44.13
C ALA A 254 -2.31 36.92 42.73
N VAL A 255 -3.23 36.04 42.31
CA VAL A 255 -3.15 35.28 41.06
C VAL A 255 -3.98 35.94 39.96
N SER A 256 -3.37 36.17 38.80
CA SER A 256 -4.05 36.54 37.56
C SER A 256 -3.65 35.59 36.43
N THR A 257 -4.51 35.43 35.42
CA THR A 257 -4.21 34.57 34.28
C THR A 257 -4.53 35.22 32.94
N THR A 258 -3.76 34.88 31.91
CA THR A 258 -4.11 35.15 30.51
C THR A 258 -4.05 33.85 29.72
N VAL A 259 -4.96 33.69 28.75
CA VAL A 259 -5.01 32.54 27.86
C VAL A 259 -4.76 33.02 26.44
N ASP A 260 -3.65 32.58 25.88
CA ASP A 260 -3.26 32.84 24.48
C ASP A 260 -3.51 31.57 23.63
N ASN A 261 -3.25 31.68 22.32
CA ASN A 261 -3.44 30.59 21.35
C ASN A 261 -2.56 29.35 21.60
N THR A 262 -1.43 29.48 22.30
CA THR A 262 -0.51 28.37 22.57
C THR A 262 -0.17 28.19 24.04
N VAL A 263 -0.62 29.10 24.92
CA VAL A 263 -0.09 29.16 26.28
C VAL A 263 -1.04 29.81 27.27
N VAL A 264 -1.12 29.24 28.47
CA VAL A 264 -1.72 29.87 29.65
C VAL A 264 -0.60 30.54 30.44
N ARG A 265 -0.78 31.82 30.79
CA ARG A 265 0.16 32.55 31.66
C ARG A 265 -0.49 32.77 33.00
N VAL A 266 0.20 32.39 34.05
CA VAL A 266 -0.23 32.60 35.43
C VAL A 266 0.76 33.56 36.06
N SER A 267 0.28 34.72 36.49
CA SER A 267 1.09 35.71 37.20
C SER A 267 0.67 35.73 38.66
N VAL A 268 1.62 35.54 39.56
CA VAL A 268 1.43 35.59 41.01
C VAL A 268 2.20 36.79 41.54
N ASP A 269 1.50 37.75 42.14
CA ASP A 269 2.09 38.96 42.73
C ASP A 269 2.71 38.65 44.12
N ALA A 270 3.64 37.69 44.14
CA ALA A 270 4.38 37.23 45.31
C ALA A 270 5.65 36.47 44.90
N GLU A 271 6.62 36.35 45.82
CA GLU A 271 7.73 35.40 45.66
C GLU A 271 7.22 33.96 45.80
N LEU A 272 7.60 33.10 44.86
CA LEU A 272 7.19 31.70 44.85
C LEU A 272 8.28 30.81 45.44
N SER A 273 7.91 29.98 46.42
CA SER A 273 8.77 28.91 46.91
C SER A 273 8.67 27.67 45.99
N GLY A 274 9.65 26.78 46.06
CA GLY A 274 9.58 25.49 45.34
C GLY A 274 8.36 24.63 45.75
N ASP A 275 7.84 24.81 46.96
CA ASP A 275 6.62 24.15 47.40
C ASP A 275 5.37 24.73 46.73
N ASP A 276 5.32 26.04 46.50
CA ASP A 276 4.20 26.69 45.80
C ASP A 276 4.13 26.20 44.34
N VAL A 277 5.28 26.12 43.67
CA VAL A 277 5.39 25.61 42.30
C VAL A 277 5.00 24.13 42.23
N ARG A 278 5.46 23.30 43.17
CA ARG A 278 5.13 21.87 43.21
C ARG A 278 3.63 21.64 43.44
N ALA A 279 3.03 22.38 44.37
CA ALA A 279 1.59 22.33 44.61
C ALA A 279 0.82 22.75 43.36
N ALA A 280 1.24 23.84 42.72
CA ALA A 280 0.60 24.32 41.51
C ALA A 280 0.65 23.30 40.37
N TYR A 281 1.79 22.65 40.12
CA TYR A 281 1.89 21.58 39.12
C TYR A 281 0.97 20.39 39.42
N SER A 282 0.79 20.01 40.68
CA SER A 282 -0.16 18.95 41.04
C SER A 282 -1.60 19.33 40.69
N HIS A 283 -1.99 20.56 40.98
CA HIS A 283 -3.30 21.10 40.61
C HIS A 283 -3.49 21.18 39.08
N PHE A 284 -2.51 21.72 38.35
CA PHE A 284 -2.59 21.83 36.89
C PHE A 284 -2.60 20.48 36.19
N THR A 285 -1.78 19.52 36.65
CA THR A 285 -1.77 18.15 36.11
C THR A 285 -3.13 17.49 36.29
N THR A 286 -3.73 17.62 37.48
CA THR A 286 -5.06 17.07 37.77
C THR A 286 -6.13 17.74 36.92
N ALA A 287 -6.10 19.07 36.80
CA ALA A 287 -7.06 19.82 36.00
C ALA A 287 -6.99 19.45 34.51
N ALA A 288 -5.78 19.31 33.96
CA ALA A 288 -5.57 18.92 32.58
C ALA A 288 -5.97 17.47 32.31
N SER A 289 -5.59 16.53 33.18
CA SER A 289 -5.90 15.10 33.00
C SER A 289 -7.41 14.82 33.03
N ASN A 290 -8.19 15.69 33.68
CA ASN A 290 -9.66 15.59 33.74
C ASN A 290 -10.37 16.34 32.60
N THR A 291 -9.65 16.72 31.54
CA THR A 291 -10.24 17.35 30.34
C THR A 291 -10.59 16.31 29.30
N SER A 292 -11.55 16.66 28.43
CA SER A 292 -11.87 15.87 27.25
C SER A 292 -10.66 15.67 26.31
N LEU A 293 -9.71 16.61 26.30
CA LEU A 293 -8.50 16.52 25.49
C LEU A 293 -7.63 15.32 25.88
N PHE A 294 -7.29 15.18 27.16
CA PHE A 294 -6.36 14.12 27.58
C PHE A 294 -7.01 12.74 27.50
N ASP A 295 -8.31 12.64 27.78
CA ASP A 295 -9.09 11.43 27.51
C ASP A 295 -9.05 11.08 26.02
N TYR A 296 -9.36 12.03 25.13
CA TYR A 296 -9.32 11.84 23.69
C TYR A 296 -7.94 11.42 23.16
N LEU A 297 -6.87 12.09 23.62
CA LEU A 297 -5.50 11.76 23.21
C LEU A 297 -5.05 10.38 23.71
N ALA A 298 -5.54 9.94 24.87
CA ALA A 298 -5.27 8.59 25.37
C ALA A 298 -5.85 7.51 24.44
N HIS A 299 -7.06 7.72 23.91
CA HIS A 299 -7.65 6.79 22.92
C HIS A 299 -6.87 6.80 21.60
N CYS A 300 -6.27 7.93 21.21
CA CYS A 300 -5.41 7.99 20.02
C CYS A 300 -4.09 7.20 20.18
N ALA A 301 -3.68 6.91 21.42
CA ALA A 301 -2.51 6.09 21.70
C ALA A 301 -2.80 4.58 21.62
N ASP A 302 -4.07 4.16 21.57
CA ASP A 302 -4.43 2.78 21.33
C ASP A 302 -4.05 2.35 19.89
N ARG A 303 -3.75 1.06 19.72
CA ARG A 303 -3.08 0.48 18.54
C ARG A 303 -3.74 0.79 17.19
N ASP A 304 -5.00 1.18 17.19
CA ASP A 304 -5.76 1.44 15.96
C ASP A 304 -5.73 2.92 15.55
N GLY A 305 -5.22 3.84 16.38
CA GLY A 305 -5.23 5.29 16.09
C GLY A 305 -6.61 5.78 15.64
N PHE A 306 -6.68 6.66 14.64
CA PHE A 306 -7.95 7.06 14.02
C PHE A 306 -8.71 5.91 13.33
N ARG A 307 -8.08 4.76 13.04
CA ARG A 307 -8.74 3.61 12.41
C ARG A 307 -9.66 2.85 13.36
N GLY A 308 -9.37 2.86 14.66
CA GLY A 308 -10.22 2.22 15.68
C GLY A 308 -11.57 2.90 15.86
N VAL A 309 -11.69 4.14 15.37
CA VAL A 309 -12.85 4.99 15.61
C VAL A 309 -13.91 4.88 14.51
N VAL A 310 -13.58 4.52 13.25
CA VAL A 310 -14.50 4.82 12.13
C VAL A 310 -14.75 3.72 11.08
N GLY A 311 -14.03 2.60 11.03
CA GLY A 311 -14.43 1.45 10.19
C GLY A 311 -14.53 1.68 8.66
N ALA A 312 -14.22 2.88 8.14
CA ALA A 312 -14.17 3.17 6.71
C ALA A 312 -12.72 3.08 6.23
N ASP A 313 -12.43 2.07 5.41
CA ASP A 313 -11.13 1.93 4.77
C ASP A 313 -11.05 2.92 3.59
N VAL A 314 -10.82 4.20 3.91
CA VAL A 314 -10.53 5.31 2.97
C VAL A 314 -9.52 4.90 1.89
N LEU A 315 -8.68 3.90 2.20
CA LEU A 315 -7.59 3.43 1.35
C LEU A 315 -7.94 2.20 0.52
N LYS A 316 -9.12 1.60 0.73
CA LYS A 316 -9.54 0.38 0.05
C LYS A 316 -9.39 0.47 -1.47
N TYR A 317 -9.73 1.63 -2.03
CA TYR A 317 -9.72 1.85 -3.49
C TYR A 317 -8.43 2.49 -4.01
N VAL A 318 -7.51 2.94 -3.13
CA VAL A 318 -6.29 3.63 -3.57
C VAL A 318 -5.44 2.78 -4.52
N PRO A 319 -5.22 1.48 -4.26
CA PRO A 319 -4.49 0.63 -5.20
C PRO A 319 -5.15 0.57 -6.58
N GLN A 320 -6.48 0.40 -6.64
CA GLN A 320 -7.21 0.33 -7.90
C GLN A 320 -7.28 1.69 -8.62
N LEU A 321 -7.34 2.81 -7.90
CA LEU A 321 -7.25 4.15 -8.49
C LEU A 321 -5.88 4.40 -9.12
N ARG A 322 -4.80 4.00 -8.45
CA ARG A 322 -3.45 4.04 -9.03
C ARG A 322 -3.36 3.12 -10.26
N ALA A 323 -3.94 1.93 -10.18
CA ALA A 323 -4.02 1.02 -11.32
C ALA A 323 -4.73 1.64 -12.53
N LEU A 324 -5.88 2.29 -12.31
CA LEU A 324 -6.62 3.00 -13.35
C LEU A 324 -5.79 4.08 -14.02
N LYS A 325 -5.05 4.87 -13.24
CA LYS A 325 -4.14 5.91 -13.74
C LYS A 325 -3.03 5.35 -14.66
N GLU A 326 -2.67 4.08 -14.47
CA GLU A 326 -1.58 3.41 -15.19
C GLU A 326 -2.08 2.48 -16.32
N LEU A 327 -3.36 2.50 -16.69
CA LEU A 327 -3.85 1.65 -17.77
C LEU A 327 -3.15 1.97 -19.12
N PRO A 328 -2.79 0.99 -19.94
CA PRO A 328 -2.20 1.28 -21.24
C PRO A 328 -3.22 1.93 -22.19
N LEU A 329 -2.83 3.03 -22.84
CA LEU A 329 -3.61 3.63 -23.93
C LEU A 329 -3.30 2.92 -25.24
N THR A 330 -4.16 1.98 -25.64
CA THR A 330 -3.97 1.20 -26.87
C THR A 330 -4.88 1.68 -28.00
N THR A 331 -4.30 2.30 -29.03
CA THR A 331 -4.99 2.51 -30.32
C THR A 331 -4.88 1.24 -31.15
N VAL A 332 -5.97 0.48 -31.27
CA VAL A 332 -5.96 -0.77 -32.02
C VAL A 332 -6.55 -0.57 -33.40
N SER A 333 -5.90 -1.13 -34.43
CA SER A 333 -6.14 -0.90 -35.86
C SER A 333 -7.46 -1.45 -36.42
N GLY A 334 -8.42 -1.80 -35.56
CA GLY A 334 -9.69 -2.42 -35.95
C GLY A 334 -9.63 -3.94 -36.11
N ASP A 335 -8.62 -4.63 -35.56
CA ASP A 335 -8.65 -6.10 -35.43
C ASP A 335 -9.49 -6.50 -34.20
N PRO A 336 -10.65 -7.15 -34.36
CA PRO A 336 -11.49 -7.57 -33.25
C PRO A 336 -10.82 -8.58 -32.31
N ARG A 337 -9.73 -9.26 -32.72
CA ARG A 337 -8.98 -10.16 -31.83
C ARG A 337 -8.12 -9.45 -30.79
N ALA A 338 -7.68 -8.23 -31.10
CA ALA A 338 -6.82 -7.46 -30.22
C ALA A 338 -7.59 -6.84 -29.02
N ASN A 339 -8.93 -6.86 -29.05
CA ASN A 339 -9.78 -6.48 -27.92
C ASN A 339 -10.06 -7.64 -26.94
N VAL A 340 -9.69 -8.88 -27.29
CA VAL A 340 -10.00 -10.08 -26.49
C VAL A 340 -8.83 -10.51 -25.61
N ASP A 341 -7.58 -10.31 -26.08
CA ASP A 341 -6.37 -10.76 -25.38
C ASP A 341 -6.06 -9.99 -24.09
N SER A 342 -6.67 -8.83 -23.83
CA SER A 342 -6.42 -8.04 -22.63
C SER A 342 -7.42 -8.27 -21.48
N LEU A 343 -8.59 -8.88 -21.72
CA LEU A 343 -9.74 -8.79 -20.80
C LEU A 343 -10.27 -10.13 -20.25
N GLU A 344 -10.06 -11.26 -20.93
CA GLU A 344 -10.48 -12.57 -20.40
C GLU A 344 -9.40 -13.26 -19.55
N ARG A 345 -8.76 -12.54 -18.62
CA ARG A 345 -7.81 -13.17 -17.70
C ARG A 345 -8.55 -13.91 -16.61
N ARG A 346 -8.14 -15.15 -16.36
CA ARG A 346 -8.65 -15.98 -15.28
C ARG A 346 -7.57 -16.20 -14.22
N ASP A 347 -7.95 -16.19 -12.95
CA ASP A 347 -7.09 -16.63 -11.85
C ASP A 347 -6.85 -18.15 -11.95
N ASN A 348 -6.10 -18.68 -11.00
CA ASN A 348 -5.80 -20.11 -10.92
C ASN A 348 -7.06 -20.98 -10.69
N ASP A 349 -8.17 -20.39 -10.24
CA ASP A 349 -9.48 -21.04 -10.07
C ASP A 349 -10.37 -20.92 -11.32
N GLY A 350 -9.87 -20.27 -12.39
CA GLY A 350 -10.65 -20.02 -13.58
C GLY A 350 -11.61 -18.84 -13.47
N LYS A 351 -11.54 -17.99 -12.43
CA LYS A 351 -12.40 -16.81 -12.27
C LYS A 351 -11.78 -15.60 -12.98
N PRO A 352 -12.58 -14.75 -13.63
CA PRO A 352 -12.08 -13.51 -14.21
C PRO A 352 -11.31 -12.66 -13.19
N VAL A 353 -10.11 -12.20 -13.55
CA VAL A 353 -9.33 -11.20 -12.80
C VAL A 353 -9.23 -9.96 -13.65
N SER A 354 -9.70 -8.83 -13.12
CA SER A 354 -9.64 -7.58 -13.87
C SER A 354 -8.19 -7.11 -14.02
N THR A 355 -7.89 -6.45 -15.13
CA THR A 355 -6.56 -5.87 -15.35
C THR A 355 -6.21 -4.84 -14.24
N MET A 356 -7.22 -4.21 -13.64
CA MET A 356 -7.03 -3.30 -12.51
C MET A 356 -6.55 -4.02 -11.26
N ASP A 357 -7.13 -5.17 -10.92
CA ASP A 357 -6.68 -5.96 -9.78
C ASP A 357 -5.22 -6.41 -9.96
N VAL A 358 -4.86 -6.79 -11.18
CA VAL A 358 -3.48 -7.15 -11.53
C VAL A 358 -2.54 -5.98 -11.27
N ILE A 359 -2.81 -4.79 -11.83
CA ILE A 359 -1.96 -3.61 -11.62
C ILE A 359 -1.98 -3.17 -10.15
N ALA A 360 -3.12 -3.29 -9.47
CA ALA A 360 -3.26 -2.88 -8.06
C ALA A 360 -2.31 -3.65 -7.14
N THR A 361 -1.93 -4.89 -7.47
CA THR A 361 -0.90 -5.63 -6.73
C THR A 361 0.47 -4.94 -6.72
N TRP A 362 0.78 -4.12 -7.73
CA TRP A 362 2.02 -3.34 -7.82
C TRP A 362 2.02 -2.08 -6.96
N GLU A 363 0.82 -1.57 -6.66
CA GLU A 363 0.61 -0.27 -6.04
C GLU A 363 0.20 -0.39 -4.56
N ALA A 364 -0.27 -1.58 -4.16
CA ALA A 364 -0.61 -1.90 -2.78
C ALA A 364 0.67 -1.99 -1.93
N PRO A 365 0.71 -1.35 -0.75
CA PRO A 365 1.75 -1.61 0.22
C PRO A 365 1.80 -3.11 0.51
N GLN A 366 3.00 -3.69 0.47
CA GLN A 366 3.21 -5.08 0.85
C GLN A 366 2.75 -5.25 2.30
N ALA A 367 1.78 -6.14 2.52
CA ALA A 367 1.16 -6.28 3.84
C ALA A 367 2.15 -6.89 4.83
N ALA A 368 2.45 -6.15 5.90
CA ALA A 368 3.10 -6.74 7.06
C ALA A 368 2.09 -7.58 7.83
N LEU A 369 2.48 -8.78 8.24
CA LEU A 369 1.61 -9.67 9.01
C LEU A 369 1.93 -9.61 10.51
N THR A 370 0.92 -9.51 11.35
CA THR A 370 1.07 -9.50 12.80
C THR A 370 0.58 -10.83 13.39
N ALA A 371 1.33 -11.37 14.36
CA ALA A 371 0.95 -12.60 15.04
C ALA A 371 -0.38 -12.45 15.81
N VAL A 372 -1.24 -13.46 15.70
CA VAL A 372 -2.51 -13.61 16.43
C VAL A 372 -2.44 -14.85 17.30
N ASP A 373 -2.38 -16.04 16.70
CA ASP A 373 -2.18 -17.32 17.40
C ASP A 373 -1.19 -18.22 16.63
N PRO A 374 0.13 -18.04 16.83
CA PRO A 374 1.13 -18.86 16.17
C PRO A 374 0.99 -20.38 16.38
N ASN A 375 0.23 -20.84 17.39
CA ASN A 375 -0.01 -22.27 17.61
C ASN A 375 -1.03 -22.85 16.62
N ALA A 376 -1.84 -22.02 15.97
CA ALA A 376 -2.73 -22.47 14.90
C ALA A 376 -1.98 -23.10 13.70
N LEU A 377 -0.66 -22.88 13.60
CA LEU A 377 0.22 -23.52 12.63
C LEU A 377 0.59 -24.97 12.98
N ASP A 378 0.33 -25.46 14.20
CA ASP A 378 0.74 -26.80 14.64
C ASP A 378 0.15 -27.91 13.76
N LYS A 379 -1.00 -27.66 13.14
CA LYS A 379 -1.63 -28.57 12.17
C LYS A 379 -0.78 -28.84 10.92
N TYR A 380 0.18 -27.97 10.60
CA TYR A 380 1.13 -28.15 9.49
C TYR A 380 2.46 -28.79 9.92
N GLY A 381 2.60 -29.16 11.19
CA GLY A 381 3.81 -29.74 11.75
C GLY A 381 4.95 -28.73 11.96
N PRO A 382 6.03 -29.15 12.64
CA PRO A 382 7.08 -28.26 13.13
C PRO A 382 7.90 -27.59 12.02
N LEU A 383 8.12 -28.27 10.88
CA LEU A 383 8.89 -27.73 9.76
C LEU A 383 8.18 -26.54 9.10
N VAL A 384 6.94 -26.74 8.65
CA VAL A 384 6.16 -25.70 7.97
C VAL A 384 5.82 -24.57 8.95
N LYS A 385 5.55 -24.88 10.23
CA LYS A 385 5.39 -23.86 11.27
C LYS A 385 6.63 -22.96 11.36
N ASN A 386 7.83 -23.55 11.42
CA ASN A 386 9.07 -22.79 11.48
C ASN A 386 9.25 -21.90 10.23
N TRP A 387 9.04 -22.44 9.03
CA TRP A 387 9.16 -21.65 7.79
C TRP A 387 8.14 -20.52 7.72
N ALA A 388 6.89 -20.76 8.12
CA ALA A 388 5.85 -19.74 8.20
C ALA A 388 6.25 -18.59 9.14
N MET A 389 6.78 -18.91 10.32
CA MET A 389 7.27 -17.90 11.27
C MET A 389 8.45 -17.10 10.72
N LEU A 390 9.40 -17.77 10.06
CA LEU A 390 10.55 -17.13 9.41
C LEU A 390 10.14 -16.24 8.24
N ALA A 391 9.15 -16.66 7.46
CA ALA A 391 8.59 -15.87 6.36
C ALA A 391 7.98 -14.56 6.87
N VAL A 392 7.21 -14.60 7.96
CA VAL A 392 6.67 -13.39 8.60
C VAL A 392 7.77 -12.51 9.17
N LYS A 393 8.72 -13.10 9.90
CA LYS A 393 9.86 -12.36 10.47
C LYS A 393 10.61 -11.59 9.38
N TYR A 394 11.09 -12.29 8.35
CA TYR A 394 11.97 -11.71 7.35
C TYR A 394 11.23 -10.95 6.26
N GLY A 395 10.00 -11.33 5.91
CA GLY A 395 9.14 -10.53 5.04
C GLY A 395 8.86 -9.15 5.65
N ASN A 396 8.43 -9.11 6.91
CA ASN A 396 8.22 -7.84 7.62
C ASN A 396 9.52 -7.03 7.77
N GLU A 397 10.65 -7.69 8.07
CA GLU A 397 11.96 -7.01 8.20
C GLU A 397 12.43 -6.39 6.88
N ALA A 398 12.26 -7.11 5.76
CA ALA A 398 12.66 -6.65 4.43
C ALA A 398 11.65 -5.69 3.78
N GLY A 399 10.40 -5.66 4.25
CA GLY A 399 9.32 -4.87 3.67
C GLY A 399 8.72 -5.52 2.41
N VAL A 400 8.65 -6.85 2.37
CA VAL A 400 8.02 -7.63 1.29
C VAL A 400 6.96 -8.56 1.86
N ASP A 401 6.00 -8.98 1.05
CA ASP A 401 4.90 -9.85 1.49
C ASP A 401 5.44 -11.18 2.08
N PRO A 402 5.20 -11.47 3.37
CA PRO A 402 5.54 -12.75 3.98
C PRO A 402 5.01 -13.97 3.24
N ARG A 403 3.85 -13.86 2.59
CA ARG A 403 3.23 -14.94 1.81
C ARG A 403 4.07 -15.25 0.58
N MET A 404 4.66 -14.24 -0.05
CA MET A 404 5.58 -14.42 -1.17
C MET A 404 6.88 -15.08 -0.72
N VAL A 405 7.43 -14.69 0.44
CA VAL A 405 8.62 -15.34 1.01
C VAL A 405 8.36 -16.83 1.30
N LEU A 406 7.21 -17.15 1.91
CA LEU A 406 6.82 -18.55 2.15
C LEU A 406 6.58 -19.30 0.83
N ALA A 407 5.95 -18.67 -0.16
CA ALA A 407 5.73 -19.25 -1.48
C ALA A 407 7.05 -19.67 -2.15
N MET A 408 8.11 -18.84 -2.06
CA MET A 408 9.45 -19.21 -2.57
C MET A 408 9.99 -20.47 -1.91
N ALA A 409 9.86 -20.60 -0.59
CA ALA A 409 10.30 -21.81 0.11
C ALA A 409 9.50 -23.04 -0.30
N LEU A 410 8.17 -22.91 -0.42
CA LEU A 410 7.26 -23.99 -0.81
C LEU A 410 7.50 -24.46 -2.26
N GLN A 411 7.84 -23.53 -3.16
CA GLN A 411 8.12 -23.80 -4.56
C GLN A 411 9.45 -24.55 -4.75
N GLU A 412 10.47 -24.14 -4.00
CA GLU A 412 11.86 -24.49 -4.29
C GLU A 412 12.33 -25.73 -3.50
N GLY A 413 12.84 -25.54 -2.27
CA GLY A 413 13.51 -26.58 -1.50
C GLY A 413 12.59 -27.38 -0.58
N ALA A 414 11.39 -26.88 -0.27
CA ALA A 414 10.46 -27.58 0.63
C ALA A 414 10.09 -29.00 0.15
N PRO A 415 9.89 -29.30 -1.14
CA PRO A 415 9.64 -30.68 -1.60
C PRO A 415 10.75 -31.65 -1.17
N LEU A 416 12.03 -31.24 -1.31
CA LEU A 416 13.18 -32.06 -0.88
C LEU A 416 13.23 -32.22 0.65
N ARG A 417 12.90 -31.16 1.39
CA ARG A 417 12.91 -31.15 2.86
C ARG A 417 11.73 -31.92 3.49
N THR A 418 10.68 -32.17 2.72
CA THR A 418 9.46 -32.86 3.18
C THR A 418 9.30 -34.26 2.56
N GLY A 419 10.06 -34.58 1.51
CA GLY A 419 9.97 -35.85 0.79
C GLY A 419 8.79 -35.93 -0.19
N TYR A 420 8.28 -34.79 -0.66
CA TYR A 420 7.22 -34.71 -1.66
C TYR A 420 7.80 -34.44 -3.08
N PRO A 421 7.12 -34.85 -4.16
CA PRO A 421 5.84 -35.56 -4.20
C PRO A 421 5.93 -36.98 -3.64
N ARG A 422 4.83 -37.45 -3.06
CA ARG A 422 4.73 -38.77 -2.42
C ARG A 422 3.39 -39.39 -2.77
N ASP A 423 3.40 -40.64 -3.23
CA ASP A 423 2.20 -41.41 -3.58
C ASP A 423 1.27 -40.67 -4.59
N GLY A 424 1.87 -39.92 -5.52
CA GLY A 424 1.14 -39.12 -6.51
C GLY A 424 0.59 -37.79 -6.01
N VAL A 425 0.78 -37.46 -4.73
CA VAL A 425 0.35 -36.20 -4.12
C VAL A 425 1.52 -35.21 -4.11
N THR A 426 1.29 -33.99 -4.58
CA THR A 426 2.29 -32.91 -4.54
C THR A 426 2.31 -32.24 -3.17
N LEU A 427 3.40 -31.52 -2.84
CA LEU A 427 3.48 -30.78 -1.58
C LEU A 427 2.32 -29.77 -1.41
N PRO A 428 1.95 -28.96 -2.43
CA PRO A 428 0.82 -28.04 -2.29
C PRO A 428 -0.50 -28.75 -2.00
N GLN A 429 -0.78 -29.88 -2.68
CA GLN A 429 -1.99 -30.67 -2.44
C GLN A 429 -2.04 -31.20 -1.00
N ALA A 430 -0.92 -31.70 -0.48
CA ALA A 430 -0.83 -32.19 0.89
C ALA A 430 -1.00 -31.06 1.93
N LEU A 431 -0.54 -29.84 1.64
CA LEU A 431 -0.67 -28.71 2.55
C LEU A 431 -2.06 -28.05 2.51
N SER A 432 -2.82 -28.19 1.41
CA SER A 432 -4.21 -27.71 1.35
C SER A 432 -5.13 -28.45 2.33
N ASP A 433 -4.82 -29.70 2.66
CA ASP A 433 -5.45 -30.48 3.73
C ASP A 433 -4.38 -30.95 4.74
N PRO A 434 -4.15 -30.19 5.83
CA PRO A 434 -3.08 -30.49 6.79
C PRO A 434 -3.19 -31.89 7.43
N GLY A 435 -4.38 -32.49 7.46
CA GLY A 435 -4.58 -33.86 7.93
C GLY A 435 -3.92 -34.92 7.04
N SER A 436 -3.67 -34.59 5.77
CA SER A 436 -2.99 -35.44 4.78
C SER A 436 -1.48 -35.19 4.67
N PHE A 437 -0.96 -34.16 5.36
CA PHE A 437 0.45 -33.81 5.33
C PHE A 437 1.28 -34.70 6.26
N HIS A 438 2.04 -35.62 5.67
CA HIS A 438 2.87 -36.60 6.38
C HIS A 438 4.30 -36.58 5.80
N PRO A 439 5.11 -35.57 6.14
CA PRO A 439 6.46 -35.43 5.61
C PRO A 439 7.33 -36.64 5.99
N ASP A 440 8.26 -37.02 5.10
CA ASP A 440 9.27 -38.04 5.40
C ASP A 440 10.13 -37.54 6.58
N PRO A 441 10.22 -38.29 7.69
CA PRO A 441 11.09 -37.94 8.82
C PRO A 441 12.56 -37.74 8.42
N LYS A 442 13.02 -38.33 7.31
CA LYS A 442 14.37 -38.16 6.76
C LYS A 442 14.49 -36.99 5.79
N GLY A 443 13.38 -36.38 5.37
CA GLY A 443 13.34 -35.28 4.41
C GLY A 443 14.27 -34.12 4.78
N PRO A 444 14.27 -33.61 6.04
CA PRO A 444 15.17 -32.52 6.42
C PRO A 444 16.63 -32.86 6.20
N GLN A 445 17.08 -34.04 6.66
CA GLN A 445 18.45 -34.50 6.48
C GLN A 445 18.80 -34.70 5.00
N ALA A 446 17.87 -35.27 4.22
CA ALA A 446 18.06 -35.45 2.79
C ALA A 446 18.26 -34.10 2.09
N GLY A 447 17.45 -33.08 2.39
CA GLY A 447 17.60 -31.76 1.80
C GLY A 447 18.93 -31.07 2.16
N VAL A 448 19.40 -31.19 3.41
CA VAL A 448 20.75 -30.69 3.78
C VAL A 448 21.83 -31.38 2.97
N MET A 449 21.76 -32.71 2.85
CA MET A 449 22.72 -33.48 2.04
C MET A 449 22.70 -33.04 0.57
N TYR A 450 21.52 -32.75 0.00
CA TYR A 450 21.42 -32.21 -1.36
C TYR A 450 22.09 -30.84 -1.50
N ASP A 451 21.93 -29.95 -0.52
CA ASP A 451 22.58 -28.63 -0.52
C ASP A 451 24.11 -28.77 -0.48
N GLU A 452 24.64 -29.61 0.41
CA GLU A 452 26.07 -29.87 0.52
C GLU A 452 26.65 -30.49 -0.77
N LEU A 453 25.94 -31.42 -1.39
CA LEU A 453 26.34 -32.03 -2.65
C LEU A 453 26.40 -31.01 -3.79
N ARG A 454 25.43 -30.08 -3.86
CA ARG A 454 25.41 -29.01 -4.85
C ARG A 454 26.53 -27.99 -4.62
N LEU A 455 26.78 -27.61 -3.37
CA LEU A 455 27.89 -26.75 -3.00
C LEU A 455 29.24 -27.37 -3.41
N ASN A 456 29.46 -28.64 -3.07
CA ASN A 456 30.69 -29.35 -3.39
C ASN A 456 30.87 -29.59 -4.90
N SER A 457 29.78 -29.89 -5.62
CA SER A 457 29.81 -30.04 -7.07
C SER A 457 30.18 -28.73 -7.78
N GLY A 458 29.68 -27.59 -7.28
CA GLY A 458 30.05 -26.26 -7.79
C GLY A 458 31.56 -26.00 -7.70
N ARG A 459 32.17 -26.34 -6.56
CA ARG A 459 33.64 -26.25 -6.35
C ARG A 459 34.45 -27.15 -7.29
N LEU A 460 33.86 -28.25 -7.75
CA LEU A 460 34.47 -29.18 -8.71
C LEU A 460 34.22 -28.80 -10.17
N GLY A 461 33.58 -27.65 -10.43
CA GLY A 461 33.24 -27.24 -11.79
C GLY A 461 32.14 -28.10 -12.42
N ALA A 462 31.25 -28.71 -11.63
CA ALA A 462 30.13 -29.51 -12.11
C ALA A 462 28.78 -28.86 -11.74
N SER A 463 27.92 -28.68 -12.74
CA SER A 463 26.56 -28.18 -12.52
C SER A 463 25.66 -29.27 -11.93
N LYS A 464 24.50 -28.87 -11.38
CA LYS A 464 23.46 -29.79 -10.90
C LYS A 464 22.94 -30.78 -11.96
N HIS A 465 23.26 -30.57 -13.24
CA HIS A 465 22.94 -31.46 -14.35
C HIS A 465 24.11 -32.33 -14.82
N GLY A 466 25.22 -32.38 -14.06
CA GLY A 466 26.39 -33.21 -14.38
C GLY A 466 27.20 -32.72 -15.58
N ARG A 467 27.05 -31.44 -15.97
CA ARG A 467 27.79 -30.83 -17.08
C ARG A 467 28.95 -29.99 -16.55
N PRO A 468 30.09 -29.89 -17.27
CA PRO A 468 31.19 -28.99 -16.90
C PRO A 468 30.71 -27.53 -16.85
N ILE A 469 30.99 -26.83 -15.75
CA ILE A 469 30.64 -25.42 -15.51
C ILE A 469 31.38 -24.49 -16.47
N PHE A 470 32.59 -24.86 -16.93
CA PHE A 470 33.43 -24.03 -17.81
C PHE A 470 32.83 -23.71 -19.19
N ASN A 471 31.70 -24.32 -19.56
CA ASN A 471 30.96 -24.04 -20.81
C ASN A 471 29.57 -23.42 -20.57
N TYR A 472 29.26 -23.01 -19.35
CA TYR A 472 28.00 -22.35 -19.00
C TYR A 472 28.29 -20.94 -18.51
N ASP A 473 27.82 -19.93 -19.23
CA ASP A 473 27.68 -18.54 -18.75
C ASP A 473 26.56 -18.43 -17.69
N GLY A 474 26.38 -19.48 -16.88
CA GLY A 474 25.27 -19.66 -15.96
C GLY A 474 25.69 -19.41 -14.51
N PRO A 475 24.82 -18.76 -13.70
CA PRO A 475 25.08 -18.44 -12.30
C PRO A 475 25.01 -19.69 -11.42
N GLY A 476 26.09 -20.48 -11.40
CA GLY A 476 26.40 -21.52 -10.40
C GLY A 476 25.33 -22.58 -10.12
N ASN A 477 25.57 -23.37 -9.08
CA ASN A 477 24.53 -24.19 -8.46
C ASN A 477 23.68 -23.32 -7.53
N SER A 478 22.47 -23.79 -7.22
CA SER A 478 21.56 -23.14 -6.27
C SER A 478 21.36 -24.04 -5.04
N ILE A 479 21.41 -23.47 -3.84
CA ILE A 479 21.36 -24.21 -2.57
C ILE A 479 20.42 -23.56 -1.55
N GLY A 480 20.13 -24.29 -0.48
CA GLY A 480 19.30 -23.85 0.63
C GLY A 480 17.80 -24.05 0.36
N LEU A 481 16.99 -23.80 1.39
CA LEU A 481 15.54 -23.99 1.35
C LEU A 481 14.85 -23.25 0.19
N THR A 482 15.37 -22.11 -0.22
CA THR A 482 14.81 -21.24 -1.26
C THR A 482 15.60 -21.33 -2.58
N ASN A 483 16.52 -22.29 -2.69
CA ASN A 483 17.28 -22.57 -3.91
C ASN A 483 17.96 -21.31 -4.48
N MET A 484 18.63 -20.56 -3.61
CA MET A 484 19.29 -19.29 -3.93
C MET A 484 20.62 -19.54 -4.65
N LYS A 485 20.92 -18.73 -5.66
CA LYS A 485 22.19 -18.75 -6.41
C LYS A 485 23.25 -17.89 -5.73
N GLU A 486 24.52 -18.12 -6.07
CA GLU A 486 25.65 -17.40 -5.48
C GLU A 486 25.67 -15.91 -5.84
N ASP A 487 25.54 -15.56 -7.12
CA ASP A 487 25.59 -14.14 -7.54
C ASP A 487 24.51 -13.28 -6.88
N PRO A 488 23.22 -13.69 -6.85
CA PRO A 488 22.19 -12.93 -6.16
C PRO A 488 22.39 -12.87 -4.64
N PHE A 489 22.94 -13.91 -4.02
CA PHE A 489 23.28 -13.86 -2.59
C PHE A 489 24.38 -12.82 -2.34
N ASN A 490 25.42 -12.81 -3.17
CA ASN A 490 26.51 -11.85 -3.05
C ASN A 490 26.01 -10.41 -3.30
N GLU A 491 25.09 -10.24 -4.25
CA GLU A 491 24.45 -8.95 -4.55
C GLU A 491 23.67 -8.43 -3.34
N ILE A 492 22.79 -9.25 -2.73
CA ILE A 492 22.05 -8.84 -1.53
C ILE A 492 22.97 -8.64 -0.31
N ALA A 493 24.00 -9.47 -0.14
CA ALA A 493 24.94 -9.33 0.98
C ALA A 493 25.76 -8.04 0.86
N THR A 494 26.11 -7.64 -0.38
CA THR A 494 26.80 -6.39 -0.67
C THR A 494 25.91 -5.17 -0.40
N ARG A 495 24.61 -5.25 -0.72
CA ARG A 495 23.65 -4.14 -0.55
C ARG A 495 23.15 -3.98 0.87
N TYR A 496 22.95 -5.09 1.58
CA TYR A 496 22.39 -5.14 2.92
C TYR A 496 23.42 -5.70 3.91
N GLN A 497 24.61 -5.08 3.96
CA GLN A 497 25.77 -5.58 4.71
C GLN A 497 25.50 -5.75 6.21
N ASP A 498 24.70 -4.85 6.80
CA ASP A 498 24.28 -4.93 8.20
C ASP A 498 23.43 -6.18 8.49
N LYS A 499 22.81 -6.75 7.46
CA LYS A 499 21.96 -7.93 7.54
C LYS A 499 22.73 -9.23 7.29
N PHE A 500 23.74 -9.21 6.43
CA PHE A 500 24.47 -10.41 6.00
C PHE A 500 25.95 -10.43 6.43
N SER A 501 26.34 -9.58 7.38
CA SER A 501 27.73 -9.50 7.85
C SER A 501 28.24 -10.86 8.33
N GLY A 502 29.38 -11.29 7.77
CA GLY A 502 30.02 -12.57 8.11
C GLY A 502 29.32 -13.79 7.53
N GLN A 503 28.32 -13.62 6.67
CA GLN A 503 27.61 -14.70 5.98
C GLN A 503 28.06 -14.77 4.53
N SER A 504 28.16 -16.00 4.02
CA SER A 504 28.51 -16.32 2.64
C SER A 504 27.42 -17.21 2.03
N TRP A 505 27.40 -17.29 0.71
CA TRP A 505 26.42 -18.13 0.00
C TRP A 505 26.48 -19.59 0.48
N SER A 506 27.67 -20.13 0.78
CA SER A 506 27.79 -21.52 1.26
C SER A 506 27.10 -21.78 2.60
N ASP A 507 26.87 -20.74 3.40
CA ASP A 507 26.23 -20.87 4.72
C ASP A 507 24.73 -21.13 4.61
N LEU A 508 24.15 -21.05 3.41
CA LEU A 508 22.77 -21.43 3.12
C LEU A 508 22.53 -22.94 3.23
N ALA A 509 23.58 -23.76 3.06
CA ALA A 509 23.46 -25.21 3.11
C ALA A 509 22.99 -25.67 4.50
N GLY A 510 21.75 -26.19 4.57
CA GLY A 510 21.14 -26.61 5.83
C GLY A 510 20.71 -25.48 6.77
N ASN A 511 20.82 -24.21 6.38
CA ASN A 511 20.43 -23.06 7.19
C ASN A 511 19.14 -22.42 6.68
N ASP A 512 17.99 -22.95 7.13
CA ASP A 512 16.67 -22.47 6.70
C ASP A 512 16.42 -21.02 7.11
N ASP A 513 16.92 -20.57 8.27
CA ASP A 513 16.79 -19.18 8.72
C ASP A 513 17.49 -18.21 7.76
N LEU A 514 18.76 -18.50 7.39
CA LEU A 514 19.50 -17.70 6.43
C LEU A 514 18.87 -17.77 5.03
N ALA A 515 18.39 -18.93 4.59
CA ALA A 515 17.73 -19.09 3.29
C ALA A 515 16.44 -18.27 3.17
N MET A 516 15.63 -18.23 4.22
CA MET A 516 14.42 -17.39 4.29
C MET A 516 14.77 -15.90 4.30
N LYS A 517 15.80 -15.51 5.07
CA LYS A 517 16.30 -14.13 5.08
C LYS A 517 16.81 -13.71 3.70
N ALA A 518 17.64 -14.54 3.07
CA ALA A 518 18.19 -14.27 1.75
C ALA A 518 17.09 -14.12 0.69
N ALA A 519 16.06 -14.98 0.71
CA ALA A 519 14.94 -14.85 -0.21
C ALA A 519 14.15 -13.56 0.00
N ALA A 520 13.85 -13.18 1.25
CA ALA A 520 13.14 -11.94 1.55
C ALA A 520 13.91 -10.70 1.05
N TYR A 521 15.22 -10.66 1.27
CA TYR A 521 16.06 -9.54 0.79
C TYR A 521 16.31 -9.56 -0.72
N ASN A 522 16.28 -10.72 -1.37
CA ASN A 522 16.32 -10.79 -2.83
C ASN A 522 15.01 -10.26 -3.43
N LEU A 523 13.86 -10.65 -2.88
CA LEU A 523 12.56 -10.09 -3.29
C LEU A 523 12.50 -8.57 -3.06
N LYS A 524 13.05 -8.08 -1.93
CA LYS A 524 13.18 -6.64 -1.65
C LYS A 524 14.01 -5.95 -2.73
N MET A 525 15.18 -6.49 -3.03
CA MET A 525 16.08 -5.99 -4.06
C MET A 525 15.42 -5.92 -5.44
N LEU A 526 14.74 -6.99 -5.87
CA LEU A 526 14.00 -7.04 -7.12
C LEU A 526 12.83 -6.04 -7.13
N ASN A 527 12.14 -5.88 -6.02
CA ASN A 527 11.04 -4.93 -5.91
C ASN A 527 11.53 -3.47 -6.01
N GLU A 528 12.55 -3.12 -5.22
CA GLU A 528 13.08 -1.75 -5.12
C GLU A 528 13.77 -1.30 -6.41
N GLU A 529 14.44 -2.19 -7.13
CA GLU A 529 15.31 -1.81 -8.26
C GLU A 529 14.84 -2.29 -9.63
N ALA A 530 13.98 -3.30 -9.72
CA ALA A 530 13.40 -3.72 -10.99
C ALA A 530 11.90 -3.38 -11.08
N ALA A 531 11.08 -3.85 -10.14
CA ALA A 531 9.63 -3.67 -10.20
C ALA A 531 9.22 -2.19 -10.14
N SER A 532 9.96 -1.36 -9.39
CA SER A 532 9.79 0.10 -9.32
C SER A 532 9.92 0.81 -10.67
N HIS A 533 10.59 0.19 -11.65
CA HIS A 533 10.77 0.69 -13.01
C HIS A 533 9.81 0.04 -14.03
N ALA A 534 8.84 -0.76 -13.57
CA ALA A 534 7.93 -1.46 -14.47
C ALA A 534 7.04 -0.49 -15.26
N GLU A 535 7.08 -0.61 -16.58
CA GLU A 535 6.18 0.11 -17.48
C GLU A 535 4.73 -0.36 -17.28
N SER A 536 3.78 0.55 -17.55
CA SER A 536 2.34 0.29 -17.48
C SER A 536 1.91 -1.01 -18.17
N ARG A 537 2.51 -1.33 -19.32
CA ARG A 537 2.21 -2.59 -20.05
C ARG A 537 2.67 -3.85 -19.31
N VAL A 538 3.76 -3.78 -18.54
CA VAL A 538 4.28 -4.92 -17.75
C VAL A 538 3.42 -5.12 -16.53
N LYS A 539 3.10 -4.02 -15.81
CA LYS A 539 2.16 -4.05 -14.68
C LYS A 539 0.79 -4.56 -15.09
N ALA A 540 0.33 -4.15 -16.27
CA ALA A 540 -0.92 -4.64 -16.84
C ALA A 540 -0.82 -6.12 -17.20
N GLY A 541 0.33 -6.64 -17.61
CA GLY A 541 0.49 -8.02 -18.09
C GLY A 541 0.52 -9.11 -17.00
N GLN A 542 0.95 -8.79 -15.79
CA GLN A 542 1.09 -9.77 -14.70
C GLN A 542 1.07 -9.10 -13.32
N PRO A 543 0.64 -9.79 -12.25
CA PRO A 543 0.67 -9.24 -10.90
C PRO A 543 2.11 -9.14 -10.38
N LEU A 544 2.34 -8.28 -9.39
CA LEU A 544 3.66 -8.05 -8.80
C LEU A 544 4.30 -9.35 -8.32
N ASP A 545 3.54 -10.21 -7.64
CA ASP A 545 4.04 -11.51 -7.16
C ASP A 545 4.49 -12.42 -8.31
N GLN A 546 3.79 -12.40 -9.45
CA GLN A 546 4.23 -13.13 -10.64
C GLN A 546 5.53 -12.54 -11.19
N PHE A 547 5.65 -11.21 -11.27
CA PHE A 547 6.87 -10.56 -11.74
C PHE A 547 8.07 -10.87 -10.83
N LEU A 548 7.90 -10.74 -9.51
CA LEU A 548 8.94 -11.03 -8.53
C LEU A 548 9.33 -12.52 -8.55
N GLY A 549 8.35 -13.42 -8.61
CA GLY A 549 8.61 -14.86 -8.73
C GLY A 549 9.32 -15.22 -10.03
N SER A 550 8.94 -14.60 -11.15
CA SER A 550 9.63 -14.77 -12.44
C SER A 550 11.06 -14.23 -12.38
N GLY A 551 11.28 -13.04 -11.79
CA GLY A 551 12.60 -12.43 -11.64
C GLY A 551 13.53 -13.26 -10.75
N TYR A 552 13.01 -13.79 -9.64
CA TYR A 552 13.72 -14.72 -8.78
C TYR A 552 14.17 -15.97 -9.56
N ASN A 553 13.26 -16.57 -10.32
CA ASN A 553 13.52 -17.77 -11.12
C ASN A 553 14.38 -17.51 -12.38
N ALA A 554 14.35 -16.30 -12.92
CA ALA A 554 15.21 -15.84 -14.02
C ALA A 554 16.67 -15.63 -13.61
N GLY A 555 16.99 -15.94 -12.35
CA GLY A 555 18.33 -15.89 -11.80
C GLY A 555 18.46 -15.00 -10.58
N GLY A 556 17.44 -14.22 -10.18
CA GLY A 556 17.44 -13.40 -8.98
C GLY A 556 18.29 -12.13 -9.06
N LEU A 557 18.77 -11.78 -10.25
CA LEU A 557 19.60 -10.59 -10.51
C LEU A 557 18.71 -9.41 -10.95
N VAL A 558 19.07 -8.20 -10.51
CA VAL A 558 18.33 -6.98 -10.86
C VAL A 558 18.40 -6.67 -12.35
N GLY A 559 19.59 -6.71 -12.96
CA GLY A 559 19.78 -6.21 -14.33
C GLY A 559 18.95 -6.93 -15.39
N ARG A 560 18.56 -8.19 -15.16
CA ARG A 560 17.64 -8.91 -16.04
C ARG A 560 16.18 -8.52 -15.79
N SER A 561 15.75 -8.54 -14.54
CA SER A 561 14.38 -8.19 -14.16
C SER A 561 14.06 -6.74 -14.53
N GLU A 562 15.03 -5.83 -14.44
CA GLU A 562 14.89 -4.43 -14.85
C GLU A 562 14.66 -4.28 -16.36
N GLN A 563 15.36 -5.06 -17.20
CA GLN A 563 15.12 -5.05 -18.65
C GLN A 563 13.71 -5.50 -19.01
N VAL A 564 13.19 -6.52 -18.29
CA VAL A 564 11.79 -6.95 -18.43
C VAL A 564 10.84 -5.87 -17.92
N ALA A 565 11.13 -5.23 -16.78
CA ALA A 565 10.32 -4.15 -16.22
C ALA A 565 10.19 -2.97 -17.21
N ARG A 566 11.27 -2.60 -17.88
CA ARG A 566 11.31 -1.57 -18.94
C ARG A 566 10.75 -2.08 -20.28
N GLY A 567 10.28 -3.32 -20.32
CA GLY A 567 9.79 -4.01 -21.51
C GLY A 567 10.76 -4.03 -22.70
N VAL A 568 12.06 -3.97 -22.41
CA VAL A 568 13.16 -4.18 -23.38
C VAL A 568 13.33 -5.67 -23.66
N ASP A 569 13.04 -6.50 -22.66
CA ASP A 569 13.09 -7.97 -22.73
C ASP A 569 11.79 -8.58 -22.16
N SER A 570 11.69 -9.91 -22.18
CA SER A 570 10.60 -10.68 -21.61
C SER A 570 11.11 -11.88 -20.79
N PHE A 571 10.35 -12.29 -19.78
CA PHE A 571 10.62 -13.57 -19.13
C PHE A 571 10.41 -14.72 -20.11
N ARG A 572 11.27 -15.73 -20.06
CA ARG A 572 11.20 -16.89 -20.95
C ARG A 572 9.95 -17.72 -20.65
N ASP A 573 9.23 -18.10 -21.70
CA ASP A 573 8.04 -18.94 -21.64
C ASP A 573 8.34 -20.44 -21.86
N GLY A 574 9.62 -20.80 -21.97
CA GLY A 574 10.08 -22.16 -22.21
C GLY A 574 9.89 -22.68 -23.64
N SER A 575 9.43 -21.84 -24.58
CA SER A 575 9.25 -22.24 -25.99
C SER A 575 10.55 -22.65 -26.68
N ASP A 576 11.70 -22.19 -26.18
CA ASP A 576 13.05 -22.55 -26.63
C ASP A 576 13.63 -23.81 -25.95
N GLY A 577 12.84 -24.47 -25.10
CA GLY A 577 13.28 -25.60 -24.28
C GLY A 577 14.15 -25.19 -23.07
N GLY A 578 14.25 -23.88 -22.80
CA GLY A 578 14.90 -23.33 -21.61
C GLY A 578 14.01 -23.34 -20.36
N ASN A 579 14.50 -22.71 -19.29
CA ASN A 579 13.71 -22.52 -18.07
C ASN A 579 12.48 -21.66 -18.35
N ASN A 580 11.30 -22.14 -17.95
CA ASN A 580 10.03 -21.44 -18.12
C ASN A 580 9.78 -20.46 -16.96
N GLU A 581 10.43 -19.31 -17.01
CA GLU A 581 10.36 -18.25 -15.99
C GLU A 581 8.93 -17.74 -15.77
N VAL A 582 8.12 -17.68 -16.83
CA VAL A 582 6.71 -17.27 -16.76
C VAL A 582 5.87 -18.29 -15.98
N GLU A 583 6.03 -19.58 -16.26
CA GLU A 583 5.34 -20.65 -15.53
C GLU A 583 5.78 -20.68 -14.06
N HIS A 584 7.08 -20.48 -13.80
CA HIS A 584 7.59 -20.36 -12.44
C HIS A 584 6.93 -19.22 -11.68
N GLY A 585 6.81 -18.02 -12.28
CA GLY A 585 6.11 -16.89 -11.65
C GLY A 585 4.62 -17.15 -11.42
N ARG A 586 3.92 -17.80 -12.36
CA ARG A 586 2.51 -18.20 -12.18
C ARG A 586 2.34 -19.21 -11.05
N SER A 587 3.26 -20.16 -10.94
CA SER A 587 3.31 -21.11 -9.84
C SER A 587 3.52 -20.40 -8.50
N SER A 588 4.37 -19.38 -8.45
CA SER A 588 4.55 -18.55 -7.25
C SER A 588 3.24 -17.90 -6.80
N VAL A 589 2.44 -17.33 -7.71
CA VAL A 589 1.11 -16.75 -7.39
C VAL A 589 0.17 -17.80 -6.78
N SER A 590 0.14 -19.00 -7.35
CA SER A 590 -0.67 -20.11 -6.79
C SER A 590 -0.21 -20.46 -5.37
N LEU A 591 1.10 -20.45 -5.12
CA LEU A 591 1.68 -20.75 -3.82
C LEU A 591 1.52 -19.59 -2.81
N VAL A 592 1.39 -18.34 -3.26
CA VAL A 592 1.03 -17.21 -2.39
C VAL A 592 -0.37 -17.42 -1.81
N ALA A 593 -1.33 -17.94 -2.58
CA ALA A 593 -2.66 -18.25 -2.07
C ALA A 593 -2.61 -19.36 -0.99
N LEU A 594 -1.83 -20.42 -1.23
CA LEU A 594 -1.60 -21.46 -0.22
C LEU A 594 -0.87 -20.91 1.02
N ALA A 595 0.15 -20.08 0.84
CA ALA A 595 0.86 -19.41 1.92
C ALA A 595 -0.09 -18.51 2.75
N ASN A 596 -1.02 -17.80 2.10
CA ASN A 596 -2.07 -17.04 2.77
C ASN A 596 -3.01 -17.93 3.58
N GLN A 597 -3.39 -19.11 3.06
CA GLN A 597 -4.18 -20.09 3.81
C GLN A 597 -3.41 -20.61 5.04
N ILE A 598 -2.11 -20.88 4.90
CA ILE A 598 -1.26 -21.33 6.02
C ILE A 598 -1.12 -20.24 7.07
N LEU A 599 -0.79 -19.01 6.67
CA LEU A 599 -0.49 -17.89 7.58
C LEU A 599 -1.76 -17.28 8.18
N CYS A 600 -2.68 -16.82 7.33
CA CYS A 600 -3.86 -16.07 7.74
C CYS A 600 -5.08 -16.99 7.90
N GLY A 601 -5.30 -17.92 6.97
CA GLY A 601 -6.42 -18.87 7.01
C GLY A 601 -6.36 -19.87 8.17
N SER A 602 -5.19 -20.05 8.78
CA SER A 602 -5.06 -20.80 10.04
C SER A 602 -5.53 -20.02 11.26
N GLY A 603 -5.58 -18.69 11.18
CA GLY A 603 -5.74 -17.80 12.34
C GLY A 603 -4.42 -17.42 13.01
N ALA A 604 -3.27 -17.83 12.48
CA ALA A 604 -1.97 -17.56 13.10
C ALA A 604 -1.52 -16.11 12.95
N TYR A 605 -1.85 -15.48 11.82
CA TYR A 605 -1.48 -14.11 11.49
C TYR A 605 -2.65 -13.34 10.88
N ARG A 606 -2.55 -12.00 10.90
CA ARG A 606 -3.49 -11.09 10.23
C ARG A 606 -2.77 -9.88 9.65
#